data_AF-A0A950PJ51-F1
#
_entry.id   AF-A0A950PJ51-F1
#
_cell.length_a   1.000
_cell.length_b   1.000
_cell.length_c   1.000
_cell.angle_alpha   90.00
_cell.angle_beta   90.00
_cell.angle_gamma   90.00
#
_symmetry.space_group_name_H-M   'P 1'
#
loop_
_entity.id
_entity.type
_entity.pdbx_description
1 polymer ?
#
loop_
_entity_poly.entity_id
_entity_poly.type
_entity_poly.pdbx_seq_one_letter_code
_entity_poly.pdbx_strand_id
1 'polypeptide(L)' 'MQIHKYDTVIVGAGGAGMRAAIEATKRSRTAVLTKLYPTRSHTGAAQGGMAAALANVEEDNWEWHTFDT' A
#
# COMPACT_ATOMS: atom_id res chain seq x y z
N MET A 1 2.48 26.58 -18.44
CA MET A 1 2.50 25.77 -17.21
C MET A 1 1.07 25.40 -16.87
N GLN A 2 0.75 24.11 -16.75
CA GLN A 2 -0.59 23.66 -16.34
C GLN A 2 -0.62 23.39 -14.84
N ILE A 3 -1.74 23.71 -14.20
CA ILE A 3 -1.95 23.49 -12.76
C ILE A 3 -3.23 22.67 -12.60
N HIS A 4 -3.11 21.52 -11.94
CA HIS A 4 -4.25 20.71 -11.53
C HIS A 4 -4.33 20.71 -10.01
N LYS A 5 -5.52 21.01 -9.46
CA LYS A 5 -5.76 21.06 -8.01
C LYS A 5 -6.43 19.77 -7.55
N TYR A 6 -5.83 19.12 -6.55
CA TYR A 6 -6.31 17.93 -5.87
C TYR A 6 -6.11 18.10 -4.38
N ASP A 7 -6.97 17.46 -3.58
CA ASP A 7 -6.86 17.48 -2.12
C ASP A 7 -5.72 16.56 -1.66
N THR A 8 -5.43 15.50 -2.42
CA THR A 8 -4.36 14.54 -2.13
C THR A 8 -3.68 14.11 -3.43
N VAL A 9 -2.34 14.09 -3.43
CA VAL A 9 -1.53 13.58 -4.55
C VAL A 9 -0.64 12.47 -4.03
N ILE A 10 -0.83 11.26 -4.54
CA ILE A 10 -0.01 10.08 -4.22
C ILE A 10 0.98 9.86 -5.36
N VAL A 11 2.27 9.77 -5.03
CA VAL A 11 3.34 9.51 -6.00
C VAL A 11 3.83 8.08 -5.85
N GLY A 12 3.40 7.22 -6.78
CA GLY A 12 3.68 5.78 -6.82
C GLY A 12 2.39 4.96 -6.79
N ALA A 13 2.25 4.03 -7.73
CA ALA A 13 1.11 3.11 -7.83
C ALA A 13 1.48 1.66 -7.51
N GLY A 14 2.42 1.46 -6.57
CA GLY A 14 2.70 0.15 -5.97
C GLY A 14 1.69 -0.22 -4.88
N GLY A 15 1.93 -1.33 -4.16
CA GLY A 15 1.01 -1.81 -3.12
C GLY A 15 0.62 -0.74 -2.09
N ALA A 16 1.62 -0.02 -1.55
CA ALA A 16 1.39 1.05 -0.59
C ALA A 16 0.58 2.22 -1.18
N GLY A 17 0.96 2.71 -2.35
CA GLY A 17 0.30 3.86 -2.99
C GLY A 17 -1.15 3.56 -3.40
N MET A 18 -1.41 2.37 -3.92
CA MET A 18 -2.76 1.94 -4.26
C MET A 18 -3.62 1.70 -3.01
N ARG A 19 -3.05 1.13 -1.94
CA ARG A 19 -3.76 0.99 -0.65
C ARG A 19 -4.13 2.36 -0.06
N ALA A 20 -3.19 3.31 -0.10
CA ALA A 20 -3.44 4.68 0.32
C ALA A 20 -4.51 5.36 -0.55
N ALA A 21 -4.50 5.15 -1.87
CA ALA A 21 -5.50 5.73 -2.78
C ALA A 21 -6.92 5.23 -2.49
N ILE A 22 -7.08 3.93 -2.20
CA ILE A 22 -8.36 3.33 -1.80
C ILE A 22 -8.93 4.00 -0.54
N GLU A 23 -8.07 4.33 0.43
CA GLU A 23 -8.52 4.99 1.66
C GLU A 23 -8.74 6.49 1.47
N ALA A 24 -7.83 7.19 0.79
CA ALA A 24 -7.89 8.64 0.59
C ALA A 24 -9.12 9.06 -0.21
N THR A 25 -9.47 8.31 -1.27
CA THR A 25 -10.60 8.64 -2.15
C THR A 25 -11.97 8.65 -1.43
N LYS A 26 -12.06 8.04 -0.24
CA LYS A 26 -13.27 8.09 0.60
C LYS A 26 -13.55 9.48 1.17
N ARG A 27 -12.53 10.34 1.22
CA ARG A 27 -12.59 11.66 1.90
C ARG A 27 -12.03 12.80 1.07
N SER A 28 -11.23 12.53 0.04
CA SER A 28 -10.50 13.55 -0.70
C SER A 28 -10.46 13.27 -2.20
N ARG A 29 -10.53 14.33 -3.02
CA ARG A 29 -10.28 14.23 -4.46
C ARG A 29 -8.80 13.90 -4.68
N THR A 30 -8.53 12.61 -4.93
CA THR A 30 -7.18 12.06 -4.96
C THR A 30 -6.66 11.87 -6.39
N ALA A 31 -5.41 12.27 -6.64
CA ALA A 31 -4.66 11.90 -7.82
C ALA A 31 -3.58 10.87 -7.47
N VAL A 32 -3.38 9.87 -8.31
CA VAL A 32 -2.27 8.91 -8.21
C VAL A 32 -1.41 9.05 -9.45
N LEU A 33 -0.14 9.37 -9.25
CA LEU A 33 0.86 9.51 -10.31
C LEU A 33 1.82 8.33 -10.26
N THR A 34 2.15 7.79 -11.43
CA THR A 34 3.09 6.67 -11.52
C THR A 34 3.85 6.73 -12.84
N LYS A 35 5.13 6.39 -12.80
CA LYS A 35 5.99 6.32 -13.99
C LYS A 35 5.77 5.04 -14.82
N LEU A 36 5.08 4.06 -14.25
CA LEU A 36 4.74 2.77 -14.87
C LEU A 36 3.24 2.53 -14.75
N TYR A 37 2.69 1.65 -15.58
CA TYR A 37 1.33 1.13 -15.35
C TYR A 37 1.25 0.46 -13.96
N PRO A 38 0.18 0.64 -13.16
CA PRO A 38 0.15 0.24 -11.74
C PRO A 38 0.55 -1.22 -11.47
N THR A 39 0.08 -2.15 -12.29
CA THR A 39 0.39 -3.59 -12.15
C THR A 39 1.82 -3.98 -12.56
N ARG A 40 2.62 -3.04 -13.08
CA ARG A 40 4.06 -3.19 -13.35
C ARG A 40 4.95 -2.62 -12.24
N SER A 41 4.37 -2.27 -11.09
CA SER A 41 5.13 -1.92 -9.90
C SER A 41 5.92 -3.12 -9.35
N HIS A 42 7.04 -2.87 -8.66
CA HIS A 42 7.90 -3.94 -8.14
C HIS A 42 7.20 -4.78 -7.04
N THR A 43 6.12 -4.28 -6.45
CA THR A 43 5.25 -5.07 -5.55
C THR A 43 4.81 -6.38 -6.18
N GLY A 44 4.57 -6.41 -7.50
CA GLY A 44 4.17 -7.63 -8.21
C GLY A 44 5.26 -8.70 -8.33
N ALA A 45 6.51 -8.40 -7.97
CA ALA A 45 7.61 -9.36 -7.95
C ALA A 45 7.78 -10.09 -6.61
N ALA A 46 7.02 -9.72 -5.57
CA ALA A 46 7.09 -10.36 -4.26
C ALA A 46 6.56 -11.80 -4.32
N GLN A 47 7.27 -12.74 -3.69
CA GLN A 47 6.94 -14.18 -3.71
C GLN A 47 6.70 -14.79 -2.32
N GLY A 48 7.37 -14.29 -1.27
CA GLY A 48 7.38 -14.95 0.04
C GLY A 48 6.02 -14.97 0.75
N GLY A 49 5.41 -13.79 0.96
CA GLY A 49 4.13 -13.67 1.65
C GLY A 49 3.98 -12.35 2.39
N MET A 50 2.96 -12.26 3.25
CA MET A 50 2.73 -11.16 4.17
C MET A 50 2.65 -11.72 5.59
N ALA A 51 3.63 -11.38 6.43
CA ALA A 51 3.67 -11.85 7.82
C ALA A 51 2.57 -11.14 8.63
N ALA A 52 1.82 -11.91 9.41
CA ALA A 52 0.84 -11.40 10.38
C ALA A 52 0.58 -12.46 11.45
N ALA A 53 0.51 -12.04 12.72
CA ALA A 53 0.20 -12.93 13.83
C ALA A 53 -1.30 -13.29 13.87
N LEU A 54 -1.69 -14.24 13.02
CA LEU A 54 -3.09 -14.65 12.82
C LEU A 54 -3.47 -15.93 13.57
N ALA A 55 -2.48 -16.65 14.11
CA ALA A 55 -2.66 -17.94 14.80
C ALA A 55 -3.44 -19.01 14.00
N ASN A 56 -3.31 -19.02 12.66
CA ASN A 56 -4.09 -19.92 11.79
C ASN A 56 -3.56 -21.37 11.76
N VAL A 57 -2.28 -21.58 12.04
CA VAL A 57 -1.61 -22.90 11.99
C VAL A 57 -1.15 -23.31 13.38
N GLU A 58 -0.56 -22.38 14.12
CA GLU A 58 -0.10 -22.54 15.50
C GLU A 58 -0.48 -21.29 16.32
N GLU A 59 -0.37 -21.36 17.65
CA GLU A 59 -0.60 -20.21 18.53
C GLU A 59 0.41 -19.10 18.22
N ASP A 60 -0.06 -17.85 18.16
CA ASP A 60 0.78 -16.69 17.84
C ASP A 60 0.24 -15.43 18.52
N ASN A 61 1.09 -14.43 18.74
CA ASN A 61 0.76 -13.16 19.38
C ASN A 61 1.47 -11.99 18.67
N TRP A 62 0.74 -10.89 18.47
CA TRP A 62 1.28 -9.67 17.88
C TRP A 62 2.43 -9.07 18.70
N GLU A 63 2.49 -9.29 20.02
CA GLU A 63 3.61 -8.85 20.86
C GLU A 63 4.90 -9.59 20.49
N TRP A 64 4.84 -10.89 20.20
CA TRP A 64 5.99 -11.68 19.73
C TRP A 64 6.43 -11.20 18.35
N HIS A 65 5.49 -11.02 17.43
CA HIS A 65 5.76 -10.45 16.11
C HIS A 65 6.42 -9.06 16.19
N THR A 66 5.97 -8.21 17.12
CA THR A 66 6.54 -6.88 17.35
C THR A 66 7.96 -6.97 17.90
N PHE A 67 8.24 -7.94 18.77
CA PHE A 67 9.58 -8.18 19.29
C PHE A 67 10.56 -8.70 18.21
N ASP A 68 10.08 -9.52 17.27
CA ASP A 68 10.88 -10.08 16.18
C ASP A 68 11.15 -9.09 15.01
N THR A 69 10.43 -7.97 14.95
CA THR A 69 10.52 -6.95 13.89
C THR A 69 11.65 -5.95 14.12
#